data_AF-A0A8H3GEH4-F1
#
_entry.id   AF-A0A8H3GEH4-F1
#
_cell.length_a   1.000
_cell.length_b   1.000
_cell.length_c   1.000
_cell.angle_alpha   90.00
_cell.angle_beta   90.00
_cell.angle_gamma   90.00
#
_symmetry.space_group_name_H-M   'P 1'
#
loop_
_entity.id
_entity.type
_entity.pdbx_description
1 polymer ?
#
loop_
_entity_poly.entity_id
_entity_poly.type
_entity_poly.pdbx_seq_one_letter_code
_entity_poly.pdbx_strand_id
1 'polypeptide(L)'
;MNPDKLAKLQAASAANRIGGKGSVRRKVVPRSGPKLAGGDDKKLAAALKKLNVQPIAPIEEVNMFLADGNVLHFRAPKVHGAHSSNTFAVYGAGEVKDLTELVPNILNQIGPESLA
;
A
#
# COMPACT_ATOMS: atom_id res chain seq x y z
N MET A 1 33.54 -45.42 21.13
CA MET A 1 32.13 -45.17 20.73
C MET A 1 31.38 -46.49 20.82
N ASN A 2 30.32 -46.57 21.64
CA ASN A 2 29.61 -47.84 21.86
C ASN A 2 28.78 -48.23 20.62
N PRO A 3 29.08 -49.37 19.96
CA PRO A 3 28.45 -49.76 18.69
C PRO A 3 26.95 -50.01 18.83
N ASP A 4 26.48 -50.51 19.98
CA ASP A 4 25.07 -50.81 20.21
C ASP A 4 24.19 -49.55 20.29
N LYS A 5 24.73 -48.44 20.82
CA LYS A 5 24.04 -47.15 20.84
C LYS A 5 23.96 -46.54 19.44
N LEU A 6 24.99 -46.74 18.61
CA LEU A 6 25.01 -46.29 17.23
C LEU A 6 23.97 -47.04 16.39
N ALA A 7 23.92 -48.37 16.53
CA ALA A 7 22.94 -49.21 15.84
C ALA A 7 21.50 -48.84 16.22
N LYS A 8 21.23 -48.59 17.51
CA LYS A 8 19.92 -48.10 17.98
C LYS A 8 19.55 -46.73 17.43
N LEU A 9 20.50 -45.79 17.37
CA LEU A 9 20.28 -44.46 16.78
C LEU A 9 20.01 -44.53 15.27
N GLN A 10 20.74 -45.38 14.55
CA GLN A 10 20.53 -45.58 13.11
C GLN A 10 19.16 -46.23 12.82
N ALA A 11 18.76 -47.23 13.60
CA ALA A 11 17.43 -47.83 13.50
C ALA A 11 16.30 -46.83 13.80
N ALA A 12 16.47 -45.98 14.82
CA ALA A 12 15.52 -44.91 15.13
C ALA A 12 15.44 -43.84 14.03
N SER A 13 16.56 -43.51 13.39
CA SER A 13 16.59 -42.55 12.28
C SER A 13 15.89 -43.07 11.02
N ALA A 14 15.97 -44.37 10.74
CA ALA A 14 15.26 -45.01 9.63
C ALA A 14 13.73 -45.06 9.83
N ALA A 15 13.28 -45.14 11.09
CA ALA A 15 11.86 -45.08 11.45
C ALA A 15 11.29 -43.64 11.40
N ASN A 16 12.14 -42.61 11.53
CA ASN A 16 11.74 -41.22 11.40
C ASN A 16 11.47 -40.88 9.93
N ARG A 17 10.23 -41.08 9.51
CA ARG A 17 9.71 -40.81 8.16
C ARG A 17 9.55 -39.31 7.90
N ILE A 18 10.65 -38.56 7.94
CA ILE A 18 10.70 -37.14 7.60
C ILE A 18 10.85 -37.04 6.07
N GLY A 19 9.72 -37.06 5.36
CA GLY A 19 9.69 -36.53 3.99
C GLY A 19 10.27 -37.41 2.87
N GLY A 20 10.14 -38.74 2.94
CA GLY A 20 10.56 -39.66 1.86
C GLY A 20 9.67 -39.60 0.59
N LYS A 21 10.12 -40.26 -0.49
CA LYS A 21 9.36 -40.39 -1.76
C LYS A 21 8.01 -41.07 -1.49
N GLY A 22 6.90 -40.37 -1.74
CA GLY A 22 5.53 -40.83 -1.42
C GLY A 22 4.99 -40.37 -0.05
N SER A 23 5.75 -39.61 0.73
CA SER A 23 5.22 -38.94 1.92
C SER A 23 4.24 -37.82 1.54
N VAL A 24 3.20 -37.63 2.35
CA VAL A 24 2.18 -36.59 2.13
C VAL A 24 2.86 -35.22 2.21
N ARG A 25 3.16 -34.64 1.04
CA ARG A 25 3.56 -33.24 0.94
C ARG A 25 2.33 -32.38 1.19
N ARG A 26 2.47 -31.34 2.01
CA ARG A 26 1.46 -30.27 2.11
C ARG A 26 1.21 -29.75 0.69
N LYS A 27 -0.04 -29.81 0.23
CA LYS A 27 -0.45 -29.22 -1.04
C LYS A 27 -0.18 -27.72 -0.97
N VAL A 28 0.86 -27.26 -1.66
CA VAL A 28 1.03 -25.84 -1.93
C VAL A 28 -0.07 -25.50 -2.91
N VAL A 29 -1.15 -24.88 -2.43
CA VAL A 29 -2.14 -24.28 -3.32
C VAL A 29 -1.42 -23.12 -4.00
N PRO A 30 -1.17 -23.17 -5.32
CA PRO A 30 -0.68 -22.00 -6.02
C PRO A 30 -1.73 -20.91 -5.79
N ARG A 31 -1.30 -19.75 -5.30
CA ARG A 31 -2.19 -18.58 -5.23
C ARG A 31 -2.50 -18.18 -6.68
N SER A 32 -3.48 -18.84 -7.27
CA SER A 32 -3.98 -18.59 -8.61
C SER A 32 -4.90 -17.39 -8.53
N GLY A 33 -4.35 -16.22 -8.84
CA GLY A 33 -5.13 -15.01 -9.09
C GLY A 33 -4.48 -13.75 -8.50
N PRO A 34 -4.69 -12.59 -9.13
CA PRO A 34 -4.47 -11.31 -8.47
C PRO A 34 -5.25 -11.32 -7.15
N LYS A 35 -4.58 -10.99 -6.04
CA LYS A 35 -5.28 -10.80 -4.76
C LYS A 35 -6.37 -9.74 -5.01
N LEU A 36 -7.64 -10.12 -4.90
CA LEU A 36 -8.72 -9.15 -4.80
C LEU A 36 -8.41 -8.25 -3.58
N ALA A 37 -8.10 -6.99 -3.86
CA ALA A 37 -7.56 -5.99 -2.94
C ALA A 37 -8.54 -5.53 -1.84
N GLY A 38 -9.57 -6.32 -1.51
CA GLY A 38 -10.62 -5.95 -0.55
C GLY A 38 -10.16 -5.88 0.92
N GLY A 39 -8.95 -6.38 1.22
CA GLY A 39 -8.38 -6.32 2.57
C GLY A 39 -7.42 -5.15 2.79
N ASP A 40 -6.88 -4.55 1.74
CA ASP A 40 -5.80 -3.57 1.86
C ASP A 40 -6.33 -2.19 2.25
N ASP A 41 -7.53 -1.82 1.81
CA ASP A 41 -8.15 -0.54 2.14
C ASP A 41 -8.51 -0.43 3.64
N LYS A 42 -8.99 -1.52 4.25
CA LYS A 42 -9.21 -1.59 5.71
C LYS A 42 -7.91 -1.46 6.50
N LYS A 43 -6.82 -2.04 6.00
CA LYS A 43 -5.49 -1.92 6.63
C LYS A 43 -4.94 -0.51 6.49
N LEU A 44 -5.10 0.10 5.33
CA LEU A 44 -4.71 1.49 5.07
C LEU A 44 -5.46 2.44 6.01
N ALA A 45 -6.79 2.30 6.11
CA ALA A 45 -7.60 3.07 7.04
C ALA A 45 -7.15 2.91 8.50
N ALA A 46 -6.83 1.67 8.92
CA ALA A 46 -6.30 1.41 10.26
C ALA A 46 -4.91 2.05 10.49
N ALA A 47 -4.04 2.05 9.49
CA ALA A 47 -2.73 2.70 9.56
C ALA A 47 -2.85 4.22 9.67
N LEU A 48 -3.70 4.83 8.83
CA LEU A 48 -3.97 6.27 8.87
C LEU A 48 -4.56 6.70 10.21
N LYS A 49 -5.47 5.90 10.78
CA LYS A 49 -6.03 6.17 12.12
C LYS A 49 -4.96 6.18 13.22
N LYS A 50 -3.89 5.39 13.11
CA LYS A 50 -2.77 5.40 14.07
C LYS A 50 -1.95 6.70 14.00
N LEU A 51 -1.88 7.32 12.82
CA LEU A 51 -1.29 8.64 12.63
C LEU A 51 -2.21 9.77 13.08
N ASN A 52 -3.37 9.44 13.66
CA ASN A 52 -4.38 10.38 14.12
C ASN A 52 -4.84 11.35 13.01
N VAL A 53 -5.00 10.84 11.78
CA VAL A 53 -5.60 11.66 10.71
C VAL A 53 -7.05 11.97 11.04
N GLN A 54 -7.44 13.23 10.88
CA GLN A 54 -8.80 13.71 11.10
C GLN A 54 -9.40 14.15 9.77
N PRO A 55 -10.72 13.98 9.57
CA PRO A 55 -11.39 14.50 8.38
C PRO A 55 -11.27 16.03 8.34
N ILE A 56 -10.96 16.57 7.16
CA ILE A 56 -10.89 18.01 6.89
C ILE A 56 -12.04 18.31 5.93
N ALA A 57 -13.01 19.11 6.38
CA ALA A 57 -14.17 19.51 5.59
C ALA A 57 -14.59 20.95 5.92
N PRO A 58 -15.12 21.71 4.94
CA PRO A 58 -15.25 21.34 3.52
C PRO A 58 -13.96 21.58 2.72
N ILE A 59 -13.69 20.73 1.73
CA ILE A 59 -12.62 20.93 0.74
C ILE A 59 -13.27 20.98 -0.64
N GLU A 60 -13.07 22.08 -1.35
CA GLU A 60 -13.63 22.28 -2.69
C GLU A 60 -12.77 21.61 -3.77
N GLU A 61 -11.44 21.70 -3.64
CA GLU A 61 -10.50 21.13 -4.59
C GLU A 61 -9.15 20.79 -3.94
N VAL A 62 -8.45 19.84 -4.54
CA VAL A 62 -7.02 19.58 -4.27
C VAL A 62 -6.29 19.57 -5.61
N ASN A 63 -5.22 20.34 -5.70
CA ASN A 63 -4.37 20.43 -6.88
C ASN A 63 -2.98 19.88 -6.53
N MET A 64 -2.51 18.91 -7.32
CA MET A 64 -1.14 18.39 -7.23
C MET A 64 -0.39 18.73 -8.50
N PHE A 65 0.58 19.63 -8.40
CA PHE A 65 1.43 20.04 -9.52
C PHE A 65 2.48 18.96 -9.79
N LEU A 66 2.49 18.44 -11.02
CA LEU A 66 3.43 17.43 -11.46
C LEU A 66 4.64 18.10 -12.12
N ALA A 67 5.78 17.41 -12.13
CA ALA A 67 7.01 17.92 -12.75
C ALA A 67 6.89 18.16 -14.27
N ASP A 68 5.96 17.46 -14.92
CA ASP A 68 5.74 17.54 -16.37
C ASP A 68 4.89 18.75 -16.79
N GLY A 69 4.52 19.63 -15.86
CA GLY A 69 3.68 20.82 -16.10
C GLY A 69 2.16 20.56 -16.00
N ASN A 70 1.74 19.31 -15.92
CA ASN A 70 0.34 18.93 -15.72
C ASN A 70 -0.07 19.03 -14.25
N VAL A 71 -1.37 19.19 -14.02
CA VAL A 71 -1.98 19.24 -12.69
C VAL A 71 -2.90 18.03 -12.50
N LEU A 72 -2.66 17.24 -11.46
CA LEU A 72 -3.64 16.25 -11.01
C LEU A 72 -4.67 16.97 -10.12
N HIS A 73 -5.85 17.17 -10.69
CA HIS A 73 -6.94 17.94 -10.09
C HIS A 73 -8.02 17.03 -9.50
N PHE A 74 -8.42 17.30 -8.27
CA PHE A 74 -9.53 16.62 -7.60
C PHE A 74 -10.64 17.61 -7.29
N ARG A 75 -11.85 17.36 -7.80
CA ARG A 75 -13.05 18.17 -7.49
C ARG A 75 -13.79 17.59 -6.29
N ALA A 76 -14.01 18.40 -5.27
CA ALA A 76 -14.67 18.06 -4.01
C ALA A 76 -14.19 16.74 -3.37
N PRO A 77 -12.86 16.53 -3.18
CA PRO A 77 -12.36 15.31 -2.58
C PRO A 77 -12.69 15.24 -1.10
N LYS A 78 -12.80 14.01 -0.58
CA LYS A 78 -12.77 13.78 0.87
C LYS A 78 -11.31 13.78 1.29
N VAL A 79 -10.94 14.61 2.24
CA VAL A 79 -9.56 14.70 2.74
C VAL A 79 -9.52 14.33 4.21
N HIS A 80 -8.54 13.53 4.59
CA HIS A 80 -8.15 13.36 5.99
C HIS A 80 -6.71 13.85 6.13
N GLY A 81 -6.41 14.58 7.19
CA GLY A 81 -5.06 15.07 7.43
C GLY A 81 -4.68 15.01 8.90
N ALA A 82 -3.39 14.86 9.13
CA ALA A 82 -2.76 15.05 10.43
C ALA A 82 -1.72 16.18 10.26
N HIS A 83 -2.10 17.40 10.61
CA HIS A 83 -1.21 18.57 10.46
C HIS A 83 0.07 18.41 11.30
N SER A 84 -0.02 17.79 12.48
CA SER A 84 1.15 17.51 13.33
C SER A 84 2.18 16.58 12.68
N SER A 85 1.76 15.74 11.74
CA SER A 85 2.62 14.78 11.04
C SER A 85 2.86 15.16 9.58
N ASN A 86 2.33 16.30 9.12
CA ASN A 86 2.34 16.72 7.72
C ASN A 86 1.86 15.64 6.74
N THR A 87 0.88 14.82 7.16
CA THR A 87 0.35 13.71 6.36
C THR A 87 -1.08 14.01 5.93
N PHE A 88 -1.35 13.89 4.62
CA PHE A 88 -2.69 14.05 4.05
C PHE A 88 -3.06 12.82 3.22
N ALA A 89 -4.29 12.35 3.38
CA ALA A 89 -4.91 11.29 2.61
C ALA A 89 -6.09 11.88 1.84
N VAL A 90 -5.95 11.95 0.52
CA VAL A 90 -6.94 12.50 -0.41
C VAL A 90 -7.69 11.35 -1.07
N TYR A 91 -9.02 11.39 -0.98
CA TYR A 91 -9.91 10.38 -1.56
C TYR A 91 -10.81 11.05 -2.59
N GLY A 92 -10.77 10.57 -3.82
CA GLY A 92 -11.59 11.10 -4.91
C GLY A 92 -11.06 10.65 -6.26
N ALA A 93 -11.84 10.91 -7.30
CA ALA A 93 -11.36 10.77 -8.68
C ALA A 93 -10.48 11.98 -9.00
N GLY A 94 -9.23 11.71 -9.41
CA GLY A 94 -8.32 12.72 -9.91
C GLY A 94 -8.34 12.75 -11.43
N GLU A 95 -8.40 13.94 -12.01
CA GLU A 95 -8.28 14.19 -13.45
C GLU A 95 -6.94 14.87 -13.72
N VAL A 96 -6.14 14.32 -14.63
CA VAL A 96 -4.93 15.00 -15.09
C VAL A 96 -5.35 16.05 -16.11
N LYS A 97 -5.08 17.31 -15.81
CA LYS A 97 -5.39 18.47 -16.67
C LYS A 97 -4.11 19.22 -17.01
N ASP A 98 -4.13 19.86 -18.17
CA ASP A 98 -3.12 20.86 -18.51
C ASP A 98 -3.31 22.09 -17.60
N LEU A 99 -2.21 22.70 -17.17
CA LEU A 99 -2.24 23.93 -16.39
C LEU A 99 -3.05 25.03 -17.08
N THR A 100 -2.96 25.11 -18.41
CA THR A 100 -3.66 26.12 -19.22
C THR A 100 -5.18 26.05 -19.12
N GLU A 101 -5.75 24.87 -18.85
CA GLU A 101 -7.19 24.66 -18.70
C GLU A 101 -7.74 25.18 -17.36
N LEU A 102 -6.87 25.40 -16.37
CA LEU A 102 -7.22 25.84 -15.01
C LEU A 102 -6.95 27.34 -14.78
N VAL A 103 -6.43 28.04 -15.80
CA VAL A 103 -6.23 29.50 -15.81
C VAL A 103 -7.59 30.19 -15.95
N PRO A 104 -7.87 31.31 -15.23
CA PRO A 104 -6.93 32.07 -14.40
C PRO A 104 -6.89 31.68 -12.92
N ASN A 105 -7.85 30.89 -12.42
CA ASN A 105 -8.00 30.67 -10.98
C ASN A 105 -6.80 29.96 -10.33
N ILE A 106 -6.13 29.09 -11.08
CA ILE A 106 -4.98 28.32 -10.58
C ILE A 106 -3.74 29.16 -10.31
N LEU A 107 -3.62 30.35 -10.90
CA LEU A 107 -2.43 31.20 -10.80
C LEU A 107 -2.13 31.65 -9.36
N ASN A 108 -3.17 31.81 -8.53
CA ASN A 108 -3.00 32.21 -7.12
C ASN A 108 -2.50 31.06 -6.23
N GLN A 109 -2.49 29.83 -6.73
CA GLN A 109 -2.06 28.63 -5.99
C GLN A 109 -0.66 28.18 -6.39
N ILE A 110 -0.07 28.83 -7.39
CA ILE A 110 1.25 28.52 -7.92
C ILE A 110 2.24 29.50 -7.33
N GLY A 111 3.32 28.98 -6.74
CA GLY A 111 4.43 29.81 -6.29
C GLY A 111 5.18 30.41 -7.50
N PRO A 112 5.87 31.55 -7.32
CA PRO A 112 6.58 32.23 -8.43
C PRO A 112 7.59 31.32 -9.14
N GLU A 113 8.10 30.28 -8.48
CA GLU A 113 9.07 29.35 -9.05
C GLU A 113 8.48 28.34 -10.05
N SER A 114 7.17 28.13 -10.04
CA SER A 114 6.51 27.16 -10.92
C SER A 114 5.89 27.80 -12.17
N LEU A 115 6.06 29.11 -12.35
CA LEU A 115 5.71 29.86 -13.57
C LEU A 115 6.95 30.19 -14.44
N ALA A 116 8.15 29.83 -13.96
CA ALA A 116 9.42 30.10 -14.62
C ALA A 116 9.76 29.02 -15.67
#